data_AF-A0A0G1DQW9-F1
#
_entry.id   AF-A0A0G1DQW9-F1
#
_cell.length_a   1.000
_cell.length_b   1.000
_cell.length_c   1.000
_cell.angle_alpha   90.00
_cell.angle_beta   90.00
_cell.angle_gamma   90.00
#
_symmetry.space_group_name_H-M   'P 1'
#
loop_
_entity.id
_entity.type
_entity.pdbx_description
1 polymer ?
#
loop_
_entity_poly.entity_id
_entity_poly.type
_entity_poly.pdbx_seq_one_letter_code
_entity_poly.pdbx_strand_id
1 'polypeptide(L)'
;MWNTIYRFFFPALSPAEIKKTYNIPNKFNLRIRFTPDGFFVLTCEELPGLVTEAKNGKDLIRMFNDAVLSYYDVPKKIGDVVHEKMIIDGYGTFVLQDNKVVQPA
;
A
#
# COMPACT_ATOMS: atom_id res chain seq x y z
N MET A 1 -12.68 -8.20 -17.41
CA MET A 1 -12.64 -9.67 -17.58
C MET A 1 -11.43 -10.18 -18.36
N TRP A 2 -10.53 -9.32 -18.87
CA TRP A 2 -9.32 -9.78 -19.58
C TRP A 2 -8.11 -10.01 -18.64
N ASN A 3 -8.06 -9.39 -17.46
CA ASN A 3 -6.89 -9.48 -16.55
C ASN A 3 -6.56 -10.88 -16.01
N THR A 4 -7.55 -11.79 -15.92
CA THR A 4 -7.36 -13.09 -15.24
C THR A 4 -6.54 -14.08 -16.07
N ILE A 5 -6.72 -14.10 -17.39
CA ILE A 5 -6.03 -15.04 -18.29
C ILE A 5 -4.58 -14.58 -18.52
N TYR A 6 -4.33 -13.27 -18.56
CA TYR A 6 -2.96 -12.74 -18.70
C TYR A 6 -2.06 -13.04 -17.51
N ARG A 7 -2.59 -13.05 -16.27
CA ARG A 7 -1.83 -13.44 -15.07
C ARG A 7 -1.38 -14.89 -15.08
N PHE A 8 -2.04 -15.75 -15.86
CA PHE A 8 -1.63 -17.14 -16.05
C PHE A 8 -0.35 -17.25 -16.89
N PHE A 9 -0.17 -16.37 -17.89
CA PHE A 9 1.01 -16.35 -18.77
C PHE A 9 2.12 -15.42 -18.29
N PHE A 10 1.78 -14.38 -17.52
CA PHE A 10 2.72 -13.45 -16.92
C PHE A 10 2.40 -13.32 -15.43
N PRO A 11 3.01 -14.17 -14.56
CA PRO A 11 2.79 -14.06 -13.13
C PRO A 11 3.20 -12.66 -12.65
N ALA A 12 2.44 -12.10 -11.71
CA ALA A 12 2.82 -10.85 -11.06
C ALA A 12 4.20 -11.02 -10.42
N LEU A 13 5.05 -10.01 -10.55
CA LEU A 13 6.35 -10.00 -9.89
C LEU A 13 6.16 -9.98 -8.38
N SER A 14 7.12 -10.55 -7.66
CA SER A 14 7.11 -10.46 -6.20
C SER A 14 7.30 -9.00 -5.75
N PRO A 15 6.75 -8.60 -4.58
CA PRO A 15 6.96 -7.25 -4.05
C PRO A 15 8.44 -6.85 -3.96
N ALA A 16 9.33 -7.80 -3.67
CA ALA A 16 10.77 -7.57 -3.60
C ALA A 16 11.38 -7.26 -4.98
N GLU A 17 10.95 -7.96 -6.03
CA GLU A 17 11.40 -7.71 -7.40
C GLU A 17 10.89 -6.37 -7.92
N ILE A 18 9.64 -6.01 -7.61
CA ILE A 18 9.07 -4.70 -7.97
C ILE A 18 9.90 -3.58 -7.32
N LYS A 19 10.16 -3.68 -6.01
CA LYS A 19 10.98 -2.68 -5.31
C LYS A 19 12.36 -2.52 -5.92
N LYS A 20 13.02 -3.63 -6.23
CA LYS A 20 14.35 -3.62 -6.85
C LYS A 20 14.34 -3.01 -8.26
N THR A 21 13.35 -3.37 -9.07
CA THR A 21 13.27 -2.94 -10.48
C THR A 21 12.96 -1.46 -10.60
N TYR A 22 12.08 -0.93 -9.74
CA TYR A 22 11.61 0.46 -9.79
C TYR A 22 12.28 1.35 -8.73
N ASN A 23 13.32 0.85 -8.04
CA ASN A 23 14.02 1.55 -6.95
C ASN A 23 13.08 2.10 -5.86
N ILE A 24 12.02 1.36 -5.54
CA ILE A 24 11.07 1.75 -4.49
C ILE A 24 11.70 1.45 -3.13
N PRO A 25 11.72 2.40 -2.19
CA PRO A 25 12.32 2.19 -0.88
C PRO A 25 11.53 1.14 -0.07
N ASN A 26 12.26 0.44 0.79
CA ASN A 26 11.65 -0.60 1.64
C ASN A 26 10.73 -0.05 2.72
N LYS A 27 10.94 1.21 3.11
CA LYS A 27 10.22 1.91 4.17
C LYS A 27 9.93 3.34 3.70
N PHE A 28 8.80 3.86 4.15
CA PHE A 28 8.38 5.24 3.98
C PHE A 28 8.09 5.84 5.35
N ASN A 29 8.35 7.13 5.53
CA ASN A 29 7.97 7.87 6.72
C ASN A 29 6.53 8.35 6.59
N LEU A 30 5.60 7.63 7.24
CA LEU A 30 4.17 7.83 7.08
C LEU A 30 3.61 8.53 8.29
N ARG A 31 2.91 9.65 8.05
CA ARG A 31 2.17 10.37 9.07
C ARG A 31 0.70 10.09 8.94
N ILE A 32 0.08 9.67 10.04
CA ILE A 32 -1.37 9.45 10.11
C ILE A 32 -2.01 10.44 11.07
N ARG A 33 -3.19 10.93 10.69
CA ARG A 33 -4.10 11.66 11.55
C ARG A 33 -5.47 11.00 11.53
N PHE A 34 -6.12 10.92 12.69
CA PHE A 34 -7.51 10.51 12.80
C PHE A 34 -8.44 11.74 12.75
N THR A 35 -9.48 11.68 11.93
CA THR A 35 -10.49 12.74 11.85
C THR A 35 -11.63 12.47 12.85
N PRO A 36 -12.35 13.51 13.31
CA PRO A 36 -13.52 13.34 14.17
C PRO A 36 -14.60 12.43 13.55
N ASP A 37 -14.67 12.40 12.21
CA ASP A 37 -15.65 11.59 11.45
C ASP A 37 -15.25 10.11 11.30
N GLY A 38 -14.13 9.70 11.90
CA GLY A 38 -13.70 8.32 11.94
C GLY A 38 -12.82 7.87 10.77
N PHE A 39 -12.18 8.80 10.06
CA PHE A 39 -11.26 8.48 8.97
C PHE A 39 -9.80 8.54 9.42
N PHE A 40 -9.00 7.63 8.86
CA PHE A 40 -7.54 7.72 8.88
C PHE A 40 -7.09 8.49 7.66
N VAL A 41 -6.37 9.60 7.86
CA VAL A 41 -5.72 10.37 6.79
C VAL A 41 -4.23 10.07 6.86
N LEU A 42 -3.67 9.59 5.75
CA LEU A 42 -2.25 9.27 5.59
C LEU A 42 -1.60 10.29 4.67
N THR A 43 -0.40 10.73 5.07
CA THR A 43 0.49 11.57 4.27
C THR A 43 1.91 10.99 4.30
N CYS A 44 2.69 11.26 3.27
CA CYS A 44 4.06 10.76 3.10
C CYS A 44 4.95 11.91 2.60
N GLU A 45 6.06 12.18 3.27
CA GLU A 45 6.96 13.27 2.88
C GLU A 45 7.78 12.89 1.65
N GLU A 46 8.16 11.62 1.53
CA GLU A 46 8.94 11.11 0.39
C GLU A 46 8.10 10.98 -0.90
N LEU A 47 6.77 11.12 -0.80
CA LEU A 47 5.84 11.11 -1.93
C LEU A 47 5.04 12.42 -1.92
N PRO A 48 5.62 13.54 -2.41
CA PRO A 48 5.00 14.85 -2.35
C PRO A 48 3.62 14.85 -3.02
N GLY A 49 2.62 15.38 -2.31
CA GLY A 49 1.24 15.41 -2.78
C GLY A 49 0.45 14.13 -2.50
N LEU A 50 1.07 13.08 -1.93
CA LEU A 50 0.34 11.91 -1.46
C LEU A 50 -0.46 12.24 -0.21
N VAL A 51 -1.77 12.37 -0.40
CA VAL A 51 -2.77 12.41 0.66
C VAL A 51 -3.83 11.36 0.32
N THR A 52 -4.05 10.42 1.23
CA THR A 52 -5.09 9.40 1.08
C THR A 52 -5.83 9.22 2.39
N GLU A 53 -7.11 8.88 2.32
CA GLU A 53 -7.93 8.64 3.50
C GLU A 53 -8.77 7.38 3.37
N ALA A 54 -9.00 6.71 4.50
CA ALA A 54 -9.86 5.53 4.55
C ALA A 54 -10.46 5.36 5.95
N LYS A 55 -11.63 4.69 6.03
CA LYS A 55 -12.28 4.37 7.32
C LYS A 55 -11.64 3.20 8.07
N ASN A 56 -10.77 2.44 7.41
CA ASN A 56 -10.09 1.30 8.01
C ASN A 56 -8.67 1.16 7.45
N GLY A 57 -7.79 0.53 8.21
CA GLY A 57 -6.39 0.40 7.83
C GLY A 57 -6.12 -0.49 6.61
N LYS A 58 -7.02 -1.44 6.31
CA LYS A 58 -6.86 -2.31 5.13
C LYS A 58 -7.01 -1.52 3.84
N ASP A 59 -8.05 -0.71 3.76
CA ASP A 59 -8.28 0.18 2.61
C ASP A 59 -7.20 1.26 2.54
N LEU A 60 -6.74 1.78 3.69
CA LEU A 60 -5.65 2.74 3.74
C LEU A 60 -4.35 2.18 3.12
N ILE A 61 -3.96 0.95 3.50
CA ILE A 61 -2.76 0.30 2.91
C ILE A 61 -2.96 0.03 1.41
N ARG A 62 -4.16 -0.34 0.97
CA ARG A 62 -4.45 -0.55 -0.46
C ARG A 62 -4.29 0.74 -1.26
N MET A 63 -4.88 1.83 -0.79
CA MET A 63 -4.77 3.14 -1.45
C MET A 63 -3.32 3.64 -1.43
N PHE A 64 -2.60 3.43 -0.33
CA PHE A 64 -1.17 3.73 -0.27
C PHE A 64 -0.36 2.93 -1.29
N ASN A 65 -0.60 1.62 -1.42
CA ASN A 65 0.08 0.81 -2.43
C ASN A 65 -0.22 1.27 -3.86
N ASP A 66 -1.48 1.58 -4.17
CA ASP A 66 -1.87 2.09 -5.49
C ASP A 66 -1.18 3.43 -5.79
N ALA A 67 -1.08 4.30 -4.79
CA ALA A 67 -0.38 5.57 -4.92
C ALA A 67 1.14 5.41 -5.09
N VAL A 68 1.78 4.52 -4.34
CA VAL A 68 3.21 4.19 -4.51
C VAL A 68 3.45 3.65 -5.91
N LEU A 69 2.68 2.65 -6.35
CA LEU A 69 2.81 2.08 -7.69
C LEU A 69 2.63 3.16 -8.77
N SER A 70 1.66 4.06 -8.60
CA SER A 70 1.41 5.14 -9.54
C SER A 70 2.54 6.17 -9.56
N TYR A 71 3.10 6.53 -8.40
CA TYR A 71 4.19 7.51 -8.30
C TYR A 71 5.48 7.02 -8.99
N TYR A 72 5.75 5.72 -8.93
CA TYR A 72 6.92 5.10 -9.57
C TYR A 72 6.62 4.55 -10.98
N ASP A 73 5.49 4.94 -11.58
CA ASP A 73 5.04 4.51 -12.91
C ASP A 73 5.05 2.99 -13.11
N VAL A 74 4.76 2.24 -12.04
CA VAL A 74 4.72 0.78 -12.08
C VAL A 74 3.44 0.34 -12.78
N PRO A 75 3.53 -0.38 -13.92
CA PRO A 75 2.36 -0.89 -14.59
C PRO A 75 1.56 -1.85 -13.70
N LYS A 76 0.25 -1.61 -13.52
CA LYS A 76 -0.65 -2.47 -12.72
C LYS A 76 -0.62 -3.96 -13.09
N LYS A 77 -0.21 -4.29 -14.32
CA LYS A 77 -0.06 -5.69 -14.77
C LYS A 77 1.10 -6.42 -14.07
N ILE A 78 2.06 -5.70 -13.50
CA ILE A 78 3.28 -6.25 -12.91
C ILE A 78 3.09 -6.56 -11.42
N GLY A 79 2.24 -5.83 -10.72
CA GLY A 79 1.86 -6.14 -9.35
C GLY A 79 0.89 -5.12 -8.76
N ASP A 80 0.15 -5.55 -7.73
CA ASP A 80 -0.85 -4.72 -7.04
C ASP A 80 -0.42 -4.34 -5.61
N VAL A 81 0.61 -4.99 -5.07
CA VAL A 81 1.04 -4.84 -3.67
C VAL A 81 2.57 -4.75 -3.60
N VAL A 82 3.07 -3.74 -2.91
CA VAL A 82 4.50 -3.48 -2.70
C VAL A 82 4.82 -3.50 -1.19
N HIS A 83 3.88 -3.08 -0.36
CA HIS A 83 3.95 -3.07 1.10
C HIS A 83 2.75 -3.83 1.68
N GLU A 84 3.02 -5.01 2.22
CA GLU A 84 2.05 -5.82 2.96
C GLU A 84 1.83 -5.30 4.39
N LYS A 85 2.78 -4.54 4.91
CA LYS A 85 2.78 -4.04 6.28
C LYS A 85 3.14 -2.57 6.29
N MET A 86 2.46 -1.82 7.13
CA MET A 86 2.68 -0.40 7.36
C MET A 86 2.86 -0.19 8.85
N ILE A 87 4.05 0.23 9.25
CA ILE A 87 4.32 0.65 10.62
C ILE A 87 4.02 2.15 10.68
N ILE A 88 3.15 2.54 11.60
CA ILE A 88 2.80 3.93 11.79
C ILE A 88 3.22 4.35 13.19
N ASP A 89 4.06 5.36 13.21
CA ASP A 89 4.60 5.93 14.44
C ASP A 89 3.47 6.46 15.31
N GLY A 90 3.39 5.93 16.54
CA GLY A 90 2.37 6.31 17.53
C GLY A 90 1.00 5.64 17.38
N TYR A 91 0.73 4.87 16.32
CA TYR A 91 -0.58 4.23 16.09
C TYR A 91 -0.53 2.71 15.88
N GLY A 92 0.66 2.13 15.71
CA GLY A 92 0.84 0.67 15.64
C GLY A 92 1.17 0.15 14.25
N THR A 93 1.03 -1.16 14.04
CA THR A 93 1.33 -1.81 12.75
C THR A 93 0.04 -2.28 12.09
N PHE A 94 -0.19 -1.81 10.87
CA PHE A 94 -1.27 -2.28 10.02
C PHE A 94 -0.72 -3.33 9.06
N VAL A 95 -1.43 -4.45 8.92
CA VAL A 95 -1.03 -5.57 8.07
C VAL A 95 -2.14 -5.86 7.08
N LEU A 96 -1.79 -5.95 5.81
CA LEU A 96 -2.65 -6.41 4.74
C LEU A 96 -2.68 -7.94 4.82
N GLN A 97 -3.56 -8.44 5.67
CA GLN A 97 -3.74 -9.87 5.86
C GLN A 97 -4.83 -10.33 4.87
N ASP A 98 -4.45 -11.14 3.89
CA ASP A 98 -5.43 -11.79 3.02
C ASP A 98 -6.32 -12.70 3.89
N ASN A 99 -7.56 -12.24 4.09
CA ASN A 99 -8.69 -12.93 4.70
C ASN A 99 -8.67 -13.33 6.18
N LYS A 100 -7.98 -12.61 7.07
CA LYS A 100 -8.37 -12.58 8.51
C LYS A 100 -7.83 -11.31 9.15
N VAL A 101 -8.65 -10.59 9.90
CA VAL A 101 -8.23 -9.39 10.64
C VAL A 101 -7.75 -9.85 12.01
N VAL A 102 -6.51 -9.55 12.37
CA VAL A 102 -6.09 -9.56 13.78
C VAL A 102 -5.77 -8.13 14.17
N GLN A 103 -6.66 -7.52 14.95
CA GLN A 103 -6.38 -6.28 15.67
C GLN A 103 -5.44 -6.63 16.84
N PRO A 104 -4.46 -5.78 17.18
CA PRO A 104 -3.71 -5.97 18.41
C PRO A 104 -4.65 -5.78 19.61
N ALA A 105 -4.43 -6.60 20.64
CA ALA A 105 -5.11 -6.52 21.94
C ALA A 105 -4.81 -5.20 22.66
#